data_AF-A0A1Y2GL50-F1
#
_entry.id   AF-A0A1Y2GL50-F1
#
_cell.length_a   1.000
_cell.length_b   1.000
_cell.length_c   1.000
_cell.angle_alpha   90.00
_cell.angle_beta   90.00
_cell.angle_gamma   90.00
#
_symmetry.space_group_name_H-M   'P 1'
#
loop_
_entity.id
_entity.type
_entity.pdbx_description
1 polymer ?
#
loop_
_entity_poly.entity_id
_entity_poly.type
_entity_poly.pdbx_seq_one_letter_code
_entity_poly.pdbx_strand_id
1 'polypeptide(L)'
;MYWTSVCLIGIATIGKGSDWEEFRDLARGGIPVAYRNKIWQETSGALDMRLPGYYKELLSRQSLESCQCWSDIKMDLHRTFPTNVLFGPGGHGIDKLKNILLAYSLHNPTVGYCQGMNLLAGTLLLTNHSEEEAFWILTSMLGRHLPEDYFTQQLLSPQADQRVLKELVQEIMPRLSLHFQEMHVDLTAVTFSWFLTLFTDCLPVETLLRVWDVFFVEGMIVVFKIALAILWMNEKDILKCRNGAAVYCFMKQMTLTMHQADKLIKVAFVTLKSYIHPEKIEAKRQRYQKLVRQELIQEQQMLKMKTFTCTIPSSPTSATKNAARS
;
A
#
# COMPACT_ATOMS: atom_id res chain seq x y z
N MET A 1 13.62 25.16 -13.97
CA MET A 1 12.43 26.05 -13.89
C MET A 1 11.96 26.16 -12.44
N TYR A 2 11.33 27.27 -12.01
CA TYR A 2 10.71 27.38 -10.67
C TYR A 2 9.24 26.94 -10.74
N TRP A 3 8.64 26.51 -9.62
CA TRP A 3 7.21 26.26 -9.51
C TRP A 3 6.42 27.58 -9.70
N THR A 4 6.08 27.92 -10.96
CA THR A 4 5.30 29.10 -11.31
C THR A 4 3.92 28.70 -11.83
N SER A 5 2.90 29.53 -11.60
CA SER A 5 1.50 29.25 -11.96
C SER A 5 1.27 28.95 -13.44
N VAL A 6 2.18 29.40 -14.31
CA VAL A 6 2.12 29.20 -15.77
C VAL A 6 2.52 27.77 -16.18
N CYS A 7 3.36 27.09 -15.39
CA CYS A 7 3.77 25.69 -15.63
C CYS A 7 2.77 24.65 -15.08
N LEU A 8 1.69 25.09 -14.44
CA LEU A 8 0.73 24.24 -13.72
C LEU A 8 -0.61 24.06 -14.43
N ILE A 9 -0.76 24.58 -15.65
CA ILE A 9 -1.98 24.43 -16.46
C ILE A 9 -1.68 23.40 -17.56
N GLY A 10 -2.43 22.30 -17.59
CA GLY A 10 -2.32 21.29 -18.63
C GLY A 10 -1.20 20.26 -18.45
N ILE A 11 -0.85 19.89 -17.22
CA ILE A 11 0.15 18.82 -16.99
C ILE A 11 -0.35 17.49 -17.60
N ALA A 12 -1.65 17.20 -17.55
CA ALA A 12 -2.24 16.05 -18.25
C ALA A 12 -2.12 16.14 -19.79
N THR A 13 -1.93 17.35 -20.34
CA THR A 13 -1.71 17.59 -21.78
C THR A 13 -0.23 17.71 -22.16
N ILE A 14 0.70 17.70 -21.18
CA ILE A 14 2.12 17.62 -21.48
C ILE A 14 2.38 16.24 -22.08
N GLY A 15 2.56 16.20 -23.42
CA GLY A 15 2.99 14.98 -24.10
C GLY A 15 4.30 14.45 -23.50
N LYS A 16 4.61 13.17 -23.69
CA LYS A 16 5.85 12.51 -23.21
C LYS A 16 7.12 12.99 -23.94
N GLY A 17 7.35 14.31 -24.00
CA GLY A 17 8.52 14.98 -24.57
C GLY A 17 9.43 15.57 -23.49
N SER A 18 10.27 16.55 -23.86
CA SER A 18 11.22 17.23 -22.95
C SER A 18 10.57 17.80 -21.70
N ASP A 19 9.37 18.37 -21.85
CA ASP A 19 8.67 19.10 -20.79
C ASP A 19 8.17 18.14 -19.70
N TRP A 20 7.82 16.90 -20.07
CA TRP A 20 7.47 15.85 -19.12
C TRP A 20 8.67 15.39 -18.29
N GLU A 21 9.84 15.25 -18.93
CA GLU A 21 11.07 14.86 -18.25
C GLU A 21 11.50 15.94 -17.24
N GLU A 22 11.38 17.22 -17.61
CA GLU A 22 11.64 18.33 -16.68
C GLU A 22 10.64 18.35 -15.52
N PHE A 23 9.34 18.18 -15.78
CA PHE A 23 8.32 18.10 -14.74
C PHE A 23 8.59 16.94 -13.76
N ARG A 24 8.96 15.77 -14.28
CA ARG A 24 9.30 14.60 -13.46
C ARG A 24 10.51 14.88 -12.57
N ASP A 25 11.53 15.56 -13.08
CA ASP A 25 12.70 15.92 -12.28
C ASP A 25 12.39 17.01 -11.24
N LEU A 26 11.47 17.93 -11.53
CA LEU A 26 10.93 18.86 -10.52
C LEU A 26 10.16 18.13 -9.42
N ALA A 27 9.32 17.15 -9.75
CA ALA A 27 8.59 16.35 -8.77
C ALA A 27 9.57 15.57 -7.85
N ARG A 28 10.66 15.02 -8.42
CA ARG A 28 11.75 14.42 -7.65
C ARG A 28 12.46 15.44 -6.75
N GLY A 29 12.62 16.68 -7.21
CA GLY A 29 13.13 17.81 -6.41
C GLY A 29 12.17 18.30 -5.32
N GLY A 30 10.88 17.99 -5.46
CA GLY A 30 9.84 18.20 -4.46
C GLY A 30 8.84 19.27 -4.79
N ILE A 31 7.58 18.91 -4.53
CA ILE A 31 6.45 19.79 -4.74
C ILE A 31 6.29 20.67 -3.49
N PRO A 32 6.31 22.01 -3.63
CA PRO A 32 6.00 22.92 -2.54
C PRO A 32 4.59 22.65 -2.01
N VAL A 33 4.44 22.75 -0.69
CA VAL A 33 3.16 22.46 0.00
C VAL A 33 1.98 23.18 -0.64
N ALA A 34 2.14 24.44 -1.02
CA ALA A 34 1.11 25.26 -1.65
C ALA A 34 0.58 24.72 -3.00
N TYR A 35 1.36 23.91 -3.71
CA TYR A 35 1.00 23.35 -5.01
C TYR A 35 0.62 21.87 -4.95
N ARG A 36 0.87 21.19 -3.82
CA ARG A 36 0.72 19.73 -3.70
C ARG A 36 -0.70 19.27 -3.98
N ASN A 37 -1.71 19.89 -3.38
CA ASN A 37 -3.12 19.57 -3.64
C ASN A 37 -3.43 19.66 -5.15
N LYS A 38 -3.16 20.79 -5.79
CA LYS A 38 -3.45 20.99 -7.22
C LYS A 38 -2.72 19.99 -8.11
N ILE A 39 -1.43 19.77 -7.87
CA ILE A 39 -0.63 18.86 -8.70
C ILE A 39 -1.09 17.42 -8.49
N TRP A 40 -1.31 16.97 -7.26
CA TRP A 40 -1.78 15.61 -7.01
C TRP A 40 -3.17 15.36 -7.58
N GLN A 41 -4.09 16.34 -7.53
CA GLN A 41 -5.40 16.25 -8.19
C GLN A 41 -5.25 15.97 -9.70
N GLU A 42 -4.32 16.68 -10.36
CA GLU A 42 -4.04 16.54 -11.79
C GLU A 42 -3.29 15.24 -12.11
N THR A 43 -2.13 14.99 -11.48
CA THR A 43 -1.26 13.85 -11.82
C THR A 43 -1.84 12.52 -11.36
N SER A 44 -2.67 12.52 -10.30
CA SER A 44 -3.43 11.32 -9.97
C SER A 44 -4.47 11.00 -11.04
N GLY A 45 -4.95 11.99 -11.82
CA GLY A 45 -6.09 11.87 -12.73
C GLY A 45 -7.45 12.01 -12.02
N ALA A 46 -7.47 12.45 -10.76
CA ALA A 46 -8.68 12.64 -9.97
C ALA A 46 -9.62 13.68 -10.58
N LEU A 47 -9.07 14.74 -11.19
CA LEU A 47 -9.87 15.76 -11.87
C LEU A 47 -10.67 15.18 -13.04
N ASP A 48 -10.08 14.27 -13.81
CA ASP A 48 -10.77 13.61 -14.93
C ASP A 48 -11.86 12.63 -14.47
N MET A 49 -11.73 12.08 -13.26
CA MET A 49 -12.71 11.15 -12.69
C MET A 49 -13.89 11.86 -12.05
N ARG A 50 -13.73 13.13 -11.67
CA ARG A 50 -14.69 13.83 -10.81
C ARG A 50 -16.01 14.05 -11.52
N LEU A 51 -17.07 13.50 -10.92
CA LEU A 51 -18.46 13.70 -11.34
C LEU A 51 -19.15 14.65 -10.35
N PRO A 52 -19.67 15.81 -10.79
CA PRO A 52 -20.36 16.76 -9.91
C PRO A 52 -21.52 16.11 -9.15
N GLY A 53 -21.53 16.27 -7.82
CA GLY A 53 -22.60 15.76 -6.95
C GLY A 53 -22.51 14.28 -6.61
N TYR A 54 -21.69 13.48 -7.30
CA TYR A 54 -21.59 12.04 -7.10
C TYR A 54 -21.17 11.65 -5.68
N TYR A 55 -20.18 12.32 -5.10
CA TYR A 55 -19.74 12.05 -3.72
C TYR A 55 -20.86 12.30 -2.71
N LYS A 56 -21.58 13.42 -2.86
CA LYS A 56 -22.74 13.75 -2.02
C LYS A 56 -23.87 12.73 -2.19
N GLU A 57 -24.09 12.27 -3.41
CA GLU A 57 -25.06 11.22 -3.69
C GLU A 57 -24.70 9.93 -2.98
N LEU A 58 -23.44 9.47 -3.04
CA LEU A 58 -22.98 8.29 -2.32
C LEU A 58 -23.25 8.39 -0.81
N LEU A 59 -22.95 9.53 -0.19
CA LEU A 59 -23.21 9.75 1.23
C LEU A 59 -24.71 9.81 1.60
N SER A 60 -25.58 10.10 0.61
CA SER A 60 -27.03 10.11 0.80
C SER A 60 -27.68 8.73 0.63
N ARG A 61 -26.97 7.76 0.03
CA ARG A 61 -27.49 6.43 -0.26
C ARG A 61 -27.36 5.54 0.99
N GLN A 62 -28.51 5.18 1.56
CA GLN A 62 -28.68 4.22 2.67
C GLN A 62 -28.03 4.62 4.01
N SER A 63 -28.49 4.02 5.11
CA SER A 63 -27.89 4.19 6.44
C SER A 63 -26.45 3.67 6.37
N LEU A 64 -25.47 4.55 6.52
CA LEU A 64 -24.02 4.28 6.47
C LEU A 64 -23.56 3.05 7.29
N GLU A 65 -24.35 2.63 8.28
CA GLU A 65 -24.13 1.49 9.15
C GLU A 65 -24.51 0.13 8.51
N SER A 66 -25.15 0.12 7.33
CA SER A 66 -25.50 -1.11 6.60
C SER A 66 -24.40 -1.58 5.64
N CYS A 67 -23.25 -0.89 5.53
CA CYS A 67 -22.13 -1.43 4.75
C CYS A 67 -21.64 -2.73 5.38
N GLN A 68 -21.45 -3.77 4.57
CA GLN A 68 -20.79 -5.01 5.00
C GLN A 68 -19.43 -4.76 5.66
N CYS A 69 -18.76 -3.70 5.22
CA CYS A 69 -17.45 -3.23 5.65
C CYS A 69 -17.46 -2.34 6.90
N TRP A 70 -18.63 -1.97 7.44
CA TRP A 70 -18.74 -0.94 8.47
C TRP A 70 -17.94 -1.29 9.74
N SER A 71 -17.99 -2.54 10.17
CA SER A 71 -17.27 -3.02 11.36
C SER A 71 -15.76 -2.80 11.23
N ASP A 72 -15.20 -3.12 10.05
CA ASP A 72 -13.77 -2.98 9.79
C ASP A 72 -13.35 -1.51 9.71
N ILE A 73 -14.14 -0.69 9.01
CA ILE A 73 -13.93 0.76 8.96
C ILE A 73 -13.95 1.33 10.37
N LYS A 74 -14.98 1.03 11.17
CA LYS A 74 -15.14 1.56 12.53
C LYS A 74 -13.96 1.22 13.42
N MET A 75 -13.42 0.01 13.31
CA MET A 75 -12.22 -0.41 14.05
C MET A 75 -11.00 0.43 13.67
N ASP A 76 -10.88 0.79 12.39
CA ASP A 76 -9.73 1.52 11.86
C ASP A 76 -9.78 3.03 12.11
N LEU A 77 -10.97 3.61 12.18
CA LEU A 77 -11.14 5.04 12.45
C LEU A 77 -10.38 5.48 13.71
N HIS A 78 -10.61 4.83 14.85
CA HIS A 78 -10.06 5.25 16.14
C HIS A 78 -8.54 5.08 16.28
N ARG A 79 -7.94 4.22 15.45
CA ARG A 79 -6.48 4.00 15.43
C ARG A 79 -5.75 4.80 14.35
N THR A 80 -6.48 5.57 13.52
CA THR A 80 -5.89 6.36 12.43
C THR A 80 -5.38 7.69 12.96
N PHE A 81 -4.06 7.87 12.95
CA PHE A 81 -3.36 9.09 13.37
C PHE A 81 -3.85 9.68 14.72
N PRO A 82 -3.89 8.89 15.81
CA PRO A 82 -4.50 9.31 17.07
C PRO A 82 -3.83 10.53 17.74
N THR A 83 -2.58 10.82 17.37
CA THR A 83 -1.80 11.96 17.88
C THR A 83 -1.95 13.22 17.02
N ASN A 84 -2.63 13.15 15.87
CA ASN A 84 -2.84 14.28 14.99
C ASN A 84 -4.05 15.10 15.44
N VAL A 85 -3.91 16.44 15.45
CA VAL A 85 -4.94 17.38 15.93
C VAL A 85 -6.27 17.23 15.17
N LEU A 86 -6.24 16.91 13.87
CA LEU A 86 -7.46 16.74 13.07
C LEU A 86 -8.22 15.46 13.45
N PHE A 87 -7.53 14.41 13.90
CA PHE A 87 -8.10 13.10 14.22
C PHE A 87 -8.29 12.87 15.74
N GLY A 88 -7.71 13.72 16.57
CA GLY A 88 -7.85 13.69 18.02
C GLY A 88 -9.21 14.20 18.53
N PRO A 89 -9.42 14.20 19.86
CA PRO A 89 -10.66 14.67 20.47
C PRO A 89 -11.03 16.11 20.05
N GLY A 90 -12.27 16.30 19.60
CA GLY A 90 -12.77 17.59 19.09
C GLY A 90 -12.40 17.91 17.64
N GLY A 91 -11.58 17.08 16.99
CA GLY A 91 -11.29 17.18 15.57
C GLY A 91 -12.41 16.59 14.70
N HIS A 92 -12.49 17.04 13.44
CA HIS A 92 -13.48 16.55 12.47
C HIS A 92 -12.93 15.45 11.55
N GLY A 93 -11.64 15.08 11.70
CA GLY A 93 -10.95 14.15 10.80
C GLY A 93 -11.54 12.76 10.77
N ILE A 94 -11.99 12.26 11.92
CA ILE A 94 -12.60 10.92 12.03
C ILE A 94 -13.90 10.84 11.22
N ASP A 95 -14.76 11.86 11.31
CA ASP A 95 -16.02 11.88 10.57
C ASP A 95 -15.80 12.03 9.06
N LYS A 96 -14.86 12.88 8.64
CA LYS A 96 -14.49 13.02 7.23
C LYS A 96 -13.87 11.73 6.68
N LEU A 97 -12.99 11.09 7.45
CA LEU A 97 -12.37 9.81 7.08
C LEU A 97 -13.43 8.71 6.93
N LYS A 98 -14.37 8.62 7.88
CA LYS A 98 -15.52 7.71 7.82
C LYS A 98 -16.28 7.87 6.51
N ASN A 99 -16.64 9.10 6.16
CA ASN A 99 -17.38 9.39 4.94
C ASN A 99 -16.60 9.01 3.67
N ILE A 100 -15.29 9.32 3.59
CA ILE A 100 -14.45 8.94 2.46
C ILE A 100 -14.42 7.41 2.28
N LEU A 101 -14.17 6.67 3.36
CA LEU A 101 -14.05 5.21 3.30
C LEU A 101 -15.37 4.52 2.94
N LEU A 102 -16.50 5.02 3.47
CA LEU A 102 -17.83 4.52 3.13
C LEU A 102 -18.25 4.89 1.71
N ALA A 103 -17.97 6.10 1.26
CA ALA A 103 -18.21 6.49 -0.12
C ALA A 103 -17.38 5.64 -1.08
N TYR A 104 -16.11 5.35 -0.76
CA TYR A 104 -15.27 4.48 -1.57
C TYR A 104 -15.82 3.04 -1.63
N SER A 105 -16.24 2.48 -0.50
CA SER A 105 -16.80 1.12 -0.47
C SER A 105 -18.09 1.00 -1.30
N LEU A 106 -18.90 2.06 -1.37
CA LEU A 106 -20.07 2.16 -2.24
C LEU A 106 -19.70 2.41 -3.71
N HIS A 107 -18.64 3.18 -3.97
CA HIS A 107 -18.13 3.43 -5.31
C HIS A 107 -17.59 2.14 -5.96
N ASN A 108 -16.86 1.32 -5.20
CA ASN A 108 -16.33 0.04 -5.66
C ASN A 108 -16.69 -1.10 -4.68
N PRO A 109 -17.91 -1.67 -4.76
CA PRO A 109 -18.37 -2.73 -3.87
C PRO A 109 -17.58 -4.04 -3.97
N THR A 110 -16.94 -4.29 -5.12
CA THR A 110 -16.10 -5.48 -5.35
C THR A 110 -14.88 -5.48 -4.43
N VAL A 111 -14.27 -4.31 -4.25
CA VAL A 111 -13.16 -4.11 -3.30
C VAL A 111 -13.71 -3.83 -1.91
N GLY A 112 -14.74 -2.99 -1.81
CA GLY A 112 -15.30 -2.52 -0.55
C GLY A 112 -14.27 -1.73 0.25
N TYR A 113 -13.92 -2.26 1.42
CA TYR A 113 -12.88 -1.72 2.29
C TYR A 113 -11.81 -2.78 2.53
N CYS A 114 -10.55 -2.38 2.47
CA CYS A 114 -9.43 -3.19 2.89
C CYS A 114 -8.61 -2.44 3.93
N GLN A 115 -8.19 -3.15 4.98
CA GLN A 115 -7.37 -2.58 6.05
C GLN A 115 -6.10 -1.94 5.47
N GLY A 116 -5.81 -0.71 5.92
CA GLY A 116 -4.72 0.12 5.39
C GLY A 116 -5.22 1.28 4.52
N MET A 117 -6.42 1.17 3.91
CA MET A 117 -7.03 2.28 3.18
C MET A 117 -7.29 3.50 4.06
N ASN A 118 -7.58 3.29 5.35
CA ASN A 118 -7.74 4.36 6.34
C ASN A 118 -6.51 5.27 6.44
N LEU A 119 -5.30 4.72 6.34
CA LEU A 119 -4.06 5.49 6.40
C LEU A 119 -3.83 6.29 5.11
N LEU A 120 -4.14 5.70 3.96
CA LEU A 120 -4.09 6.39 2.66
C LEU A 120 -5.07 7.57 2.65
N ALA A 121 -6.35 7.29 2.97
CA ALA A 121 -7.41 8.29 3.01
C ALA A 121 -7.14 9.38 4.06
N GLY A 122 -6.64 9.02 5.24
CA GLY A 122 -6.29 9.98 6.29
C GLY A 122 -5.14 10.90 5.88
N THR A 123 -4.13 10.37 5.18
CA THR A 123 -3.01 11.18 4.65
C THR A 123 -3.49 12.13 3.56
N LEU A 124 -4.38 11.66 2.67
CA LEU A 124 -5.01 12.52 1.66
C LEU A 124 -5.86 13.61 2.30
N LEU A 125 -6.60 13.30 3.36
CA LEU A 125 -7.40 14.28 4.09
C LEU A 125 -6.55 15.39 4.73
N LEU A 126 -5.32 15.06 5.18
CA LEU A 126 -4.38 16.05 5.73
C LEU A 126 -3.74 16.96 4.67
N THR A 127 -3.79 16.57 3.40
CA THR A 127 -3.06 17.26 2.32
C THR A 127 -3.97 17.94 1.30
N ASN A 128 -5.28 17.71 1.37
CA ASN A 128 -6.26 18.26 0.44
C ASN A 128 -7.18 19.26 1.12
N HIS A 129 -7.71 20.21 0.35
CA HIS A 129 -8.51 21.30 0.89
C HIS A 129 -9.92 20.84 1.28
N SER A 130 -10.45 19.83 0.59
CA SER A 130 -11.76 19.25 0.88
C SER A 130 -11.73 17.73 1.01
N GLU A 131 -12.76 17.21 1.68
CA GLU A 131 -12.99 15.77 1.85
C GLU A 131 -13.28 15.07 0.52
N GLU A 132 -14.07 15.71 -0.36
CA GLU A 132 -14.38 15.18 -1.69
C GLU A 132 -13.12 15.11 -2.57
N GLU A 133 -12.23 16.10 -2.48
CA GLU A 133 -10.93 16.07 -3.17
C GLU A 133 -10.09 14.86 -2.74
N ALA A 134 -10.03 14.57 -1.44
CA ALA A 134 -9.34 13.40 -0.92
C ALA A 134 -9.98 12.09 -1.39
N PHE A 135 -11.32 12.03 -1.47
CA PHE A 135 -12.05 10.89 -2.02
C PHE A 135 -11.69 10.61 -3.49
N TRP A 136 -11.61 11.64 -4.34
CA TRP A 136 -11.27 11.45 -5.76
C TRP A 136 -9.82 11.05 -5.96
N ILE A 137 -8.87 11.60 -5.20
CA ILE A 137 -7.48 11.14 -5.26
C ILE A 137 -7.37 9.70 -4.76
N LEU A 138 -8.06 9.32 -3.68
CA LEU A 138 -8.06 7.94 -3.20
C LEU A 138 -8.60 7.00 -4.29
N THR A 139 -9.75 7.34 -4.86
CA THR A 139 -10.38 6.56 -5.93
C THR A 139 -9.44 6.40 -7.13
N SER A 140 -8.77 7.47 -7.54
CA SER A 140 -7.81 7.41 -8.64
C SER A 140 -6.53 6.64 -8.29
N MET A 141 -6.00 6.82 -7.07
CA MET A 141 -4.84 6.08 -6.58
C MET A 141 -5.10 4.57 -6.64
N LEU A 142 -6.25 4.13 -6.12
CA LEU A 142 -6.61 2.73 -6.05
C LEU A 142 -7.02 2.14 -7.41
N GLY A 143 -7.64 2.92 -8.29
CA GLY A 143 -8.14 2.46 -9.58
C GLY A 143 -7.20 2.64 -10.78
N ARG A 144 -6.21 3.54 -10.70
CA ARG A 144 -5.32 3.90 -11.83
C ARG A 144 -3.83 3.74 -11.56
N HIS A 145 -3.38 3.93 -10.32
CA HIS A 145 -1.94 3.90 -9.99
C HIS A 145 -1.47 2.56 -9.44
N LEU A 146 -2.37 1.82 -8.81
CA LEU A 146 -2.12 0.48 -8.28
C LEU A 146 -2.67 -0.59 -9.24
N PRO A 147 -2.10 -1.80 -9.23
CA PRO A 147 -2.71 -2.96 -9.88
C PRO A 147 -4.17 -3.17 -9.43
N GLU A 148 -5.05 -3.62 -10.33
CA GLU A 148 -6.50 -3.78 -10.07
C GLU A 148 -6.80 -4.67 -8.85
N ASP A 149 -5.99 -5.71 -8.63
CA ASP A 149 -6.17 -6.69 -7.56
C ASP A 149 -5.48 -6.30 -6.24
N TYR A 150 -5.02 -5.05 -6.09
CA TYR A 150 -4.18 -4.64 -4.95
C TYR A 150 -4.86 -4.76 -3.59
N PHE A 151 -6.12 -4.32 -3.52
CA PHE A 151 -6.92 -4.32 -2.29
C PHE A 151 -8.08 -5.31 -2.32
N THR A 152 -8.02 -6.28 -3.24
CA THR A 152 -8.96 -7.41 -3.21
C THR A 152 -8.73 -8.26 -1.96
N GLN A 153 -9.73 -9.06 -1.56
CA GLN A 153 -9.63 -9.92 -0.37
C GLN A 153 -8.42 -10.86 -0.39
N GLN A 154 -7.94 -11.24 -1.57
CA GLN A 154 -6.80 -12.16 -1.72
C GLN A 154 -5.44 -11.44 -1.70
N LEU A 155 -5.40 -10.12 -1.83
CA LEU A 155 -4.16 -9.32 -1.85
C LEU A 155 -3.10 -9.88 -2.80
N LEU A 156 -3.52 -10.38 -3.96
CA LEU A 156 -2.65 -11.08 -4.92
C LEU A 156 -1.46 -10.22 -5.35
N SER A 157 -1.71 -8.97 -5.74
CA SER A 157 -0.66 -8.04 -6.14
C SER A 157 0.29 -7.64 -5.00
N PRO A 158 -0.16 -7.25 -3.80
CA PRO A 158 0.74 -6.98 -2.68
C PRO A 158 1.63 -8.18 -2.35
N GLN A 159 1.08 -9.39 -2.34
CA GLN A 159 1.85 -10.61 -2.10
C GLN A 159 2.88 -10.86 -3.20
N ALA A 160 2.50 -10.68 -4.47
CA ALA A 160 3.43 -10.79 -5.59
C ALA A 160 4.54 -9.75 -5.50
N ASP A 161 4.20 -8.49 -5.23
CA ASP A 161 5.15 -7.38 -5.10
C ASP A 161 6.16 -7.59 -3.97
N GLN A 162 5.77 -8.22 -2.86
CA GLN A 162 6.73 -8.62 -1.82
C GLN A 162 7.75 -9.64 -2.32
N ARG A 163 7.32 -10.61 -3.12
CA ARG A 163 8.23 -11.60 -3.72
C ARG A 163 9.15 -10.96 -4.75
N VAL A 164 8.63 -10.01 -5.54
CA VAL A 164 9.45 -9.18 -6.44
C VAL A 164 10.50 -8.41 -5.65
N LEU A 165 10.14 -7.75 -4.54
CA LEU A 165 11.11 -7.05 -3.69
C LEU A 165 12.18 -8.00 -3.16
N LYS A 166 11.78 -9.18 -2.65
CA LYS A 166 12.71 -10.18 -2.14
C LYS A 166 13.70 -10.64 -3.21
N GLU A 167 13.24 -10.89 -4.43
CA GLU A 167 14.09 -11.24 -5.57
C GLU A 167 15.05 -10.09 -5.92
N LEU A 168 14.58 -8.84 -5.95
CA LEU A 168 15.43 -7.68 -6.20
C LEU A 168 16.48 -7.47 -5.12
N VAL A 169 16.16 -7.70 -3.85
CA VAL A 169 17.14 -7.63 -2.75
C VAL A 169 18.19 -8.71 -2.91
N GLN A 170 17.81 -9.92 -3.33
CA GLN A 170 18.76 -10.99 -3.64
C GLN A 170 19.69 -10.62 -4.80
N GLU A 171 19.17 -9.97 -5.85
CA GLU A 171 19.95 -9.53 -7.02
C GLU A 171 20.88 -8.33 -6.72
N ILE A 172 20.41 -7.35 -5.94
CA ILE A 172 21.07 -6.05 -5.77
C ILE A 172 21.91 -5.99 -4.48
N MET A 173 21.45 -6.63 -3.41
CA MET A 173 22.06 -6.64 -2.08
C MET A 173 22.19 -8.08 -1.55
N PRO A 174 22.95 -8.97 -2.24
CA PRO A 174 23.00 -10.40 -1.90
C PRO A 174 23.49 -10.68 -0.48
N ARG A 175 24.37 -9.83 0.06
CA ARG A 175 24.84 -9.93 1.46
C ARG A 175 23.70 -9.71 2.45
N LEU A 176 22.87 -8.70 2.20
CA LEU A 176 21.69 -8.42 3.01
C LEU A 176 20.66 -9.55 2.91
N SER A 177 20.44 -10.07 1.69
CA SER A 177 19.55 -11.22 1.47
C SER A 177 20.00 -12.46 2.27
N LEU A 178 21.27 -12.80 2.22
CA LEU A 178 21.83 -13.93 2.98
C LEU A 178 21.66 -13.70 4.48
N HIS A 179 21.93 -12.49 4.95
CA HIS A 179 21.80 -12.16 6.36
C HIS A 179 20.35 -12.31 6.87
N PHE A 180 19.34 -11.90 6.10
CA PHE A 180 17.94 -12.15 6.45
C PHE A 180 17.63 -13.65 6.58
N GLN A 181 18.20 -14.49 5.70
CA GLN A 181 18.04 -15.95 5.76
C GLN A 181 18.71 -16.53 7.01
N GLU A 182 19.94 -16.13 7.32
CA GLU A 182 20.68 -16.55 8.51
C GLU A 182 19.97 -16.14 9.82
N MET A 183 19.35 -14.95 9.83
CA MET A 183 18.60 -14.45 10.98
C MET A 183 17.15 -14.95 11.04
N HIS A 184 16.73 -15.80 10.09
CA HIS A 184 15.36 -16.31 9.95
C HIS A 184 14.29 -15.21 9.90
N VAL A 185 14.59 -14.11 9.21
CA VAL A 185 13.68 -12.97 9.00
C VAL A 185 13.03 -13.11 7.64
N ASP A 186 11.71 -13.10 7.60
CA ASP A 186 11.00 -13.02 6.33
C ASP A 186 10.82 -11.56 5.92
N LEU A 187 11.64 -11.14 4.96
CA LEU A 187 11.56 -9.79 4.40
C LEU A 187 10.13 -9.45 3.93
N THR A 188 9.42 -10.42 3.32
CA THR A 188 8.08 -10.17 2.77
C THR A 188 7.08 -9.76 3.85
N ALA A 189 7.20 -10.30 5.05
CA ALA A 189 6.34 -9.97 6.18
C ALA A 189 6.68 -8.57 6.75
N VAL A 190 7.97 -8.23 6.84
CA VAL A 190 8.42 -6.94 7.39
C VAL A 190 8.02 -5.77 6.49
N THR A 191 8.12 -5.94 5.18
CA THR A 191 7.90 -4.87 4.21
C THR A 191 6.49 -4.87 3.61
N PHE A 192 5.61 -5.77 4.04
CA PHE A 192 4.25 -5.85 3.52
C PHE A 192 3.49 -4.53 3.66
N SER A 193 3.57 -3.89 4.84
CA SER A 193 2.87 -2.63 5.10
C SER A 193 3.42 -1.45 4.32
N TRP A 194 4.73 -1.47 3.96
CA TRP A 194 5.36 -0.43 3.15
C TRP A 194 4.67 -0.29 1.79
N PHE A 195 4.29 -1.44 1.21
CA PHE A 195 3.63 -1.54 -0.08
C PHE A 195 2.13 -1.31 0.06
N LEU A 196 1.47 -2.03 0.98
CA LEU A 196 0.02 -1.94 1.17
C LEU A 196 -0.43 -0.52 1.52
N THR A 197 0.34 0.19 2.34
CA THR A 197 -0.04 1.51 2.84
C THR A 197 0.82 2.63 2.25
N LEU A 198 1.58 2.35 1.19
CA LEU A 198 2.47 3.31 0.53
C LEU A 198 3.32 4.12 1.52
N PHE A 199 3.91 3.42 2.49
CA PHE A 199 4.74 3.92 3.58
C PHE A 199 4.10 4.87 4.60
N THR A 200 2.78 5.05 4.57
CA THR A 200 2.06 5.99 5.46
C THR A 200 2.23 5.68 6.94
N ASP A 201 2.45 4.42 7.30
CA ASP A 201 2.59 3.95 8.67
C ASP A 201 4.02 3.99 9.23
N CYS A 202 5.02 4.29 8.39
CA CYS A 202 6.42 4.07 8.76
C CYS A 202 7.38 5.22 8.38
N LEU A 203 7.07 6.07 7.42
CA LEU A 203 7.90 7.23 7.09
C LEU A 203 7.45 8.50 7.83
N PRO A 204 8.39 9.38 8.23
CA PRO A 204 8.06 10.74 8.64
C PRO A 204 7.24 11.45 7.57
N VAL A 205 6.22 12.23 7.98
CA VAL A 205 5.26 12.85 7.06
C VAL A 205 5.95 13.66 5.96
N GLU A 206 6.99 14.43 6.28
CA GLU A 206 7.73 15.22 5.28
C GLU A 206 8.35 14.33 4.18
N THR A 207 8.94 13.19 4.56
CA THR A 207 9.52 12.23 3.63
C THR A 207 8.44 11.47 2.86
N LEU A 208 7.36 11.09 3.53
CA LEU A 208 6.20 10.44 2.91
C LEU A 208 5.61 11.30 1.79
N LEU A 209 5.41 12.60 2.04
CA LEU A 209 4.88 13.52 1.03
C LEU A 209 5.82 13.63 -0.18
N ARG A 210 7.14 13.61 0.04
CA ARG A 210 8.13 13.62 -1.04
C ARG A 210 8.12 12.33 -1.85
N VAL A 211 7.86 11.18 -1.22
CA VAL A 211 7.65 9.91 -1.92
C VAL A 211 6.37 9.95 -2.75
N TRP A 212 5.29 10.50 -2.19
CA TRP A 212 3.99 10.61 -2.88
C TRP A 212 4.03 11.60 -4.05
N ASP A 213 4.79 12.68 -3.95
CA ASP A 213 5.05 13.61 -5.06
C ASP A 213 5.53 12.86 -6.32
N VAL A 214 6.45 11.90 -6.13
CA VAL A 214 7.00 11.12 -7.25
C VAL A 214 6.06 9.96 -7.62
N PHE A 215 5.40 9.34 -6.64
CA PHE A 215 4.46 8.24 -6.88
C PHE A 215 3.31 8.66 -7.81
N PHE A 216 2.70 9.84 -7.61
CA PHE A 216 1.62 10.28 -8.50
C PHE A 216 2.08 10.62 -9.92
N VAL A 217 3.39 10.74 -10.16
CA VAL A 217 3.96 11.06 -11.47
C VAL A 217 4.49 9.80 -12.18
N GLU A 218 5.16 8.91 -11.44
CA GLU A 218 5.85 7.74 -11.99
C GLU A 218 5.18 6.40 -11.62
N GLY A 219 4.15 6.42 -10.77
CA GLY A 219 3.35 5.27 -10.38
C GLY A 219 4.05 4.27 -9.47
N MET A 220 3.58 3.03 -9.50
CA MET A 220 3.95 1.98 -8.54
C MET A 220 5.45 1.62 -8.50
N ILE A 221 6.22 1.89 -9.56
CA ILE A 221 7.67 1.63 -9.57
C ILE A 221 8.39 2.42 -8.46
N VAL A 222 7.85 3.57 -8.07
CA VAL A 222 8.41 4.39 -6.99
C VAL A 222 8.47 3.61 -5.69
N VAL A 223 7.45 2.80 -5.39
CA VAL A 223 7.40 2.01 -4.15
C VAL A 223 8.58 1.04 -4.06
N PHE A 224 8.92 0.35 -5.15
CA PHE A 224 10.09 -0.52 -5.22
C PHE A 224 11.41 0.26 -5.07
N LYS A 225 11.53 1.38 -5.78
CA LYS A 225 12.73 2.23 -5.72
C LYS A 225 12.98 2.74 -4.30
N ILE A 226 11.93 3.17 -3.62
CA ILE A 226 12.01 3.63 -2.22
C ILE A 226 12.32 2.47 -1.29
N ALA A 227 11.62 1.34 -1.35
CA ALA A 227 11.89 0.17 -0.50
C ALA A 227 13.36 -0.29 -0.61
N LEU A 228 13.89 -0.39 -1.84
CA LEU A 228 15.28 -0.76 -2.07
C LEU A 228 16.26 0.32 -1.58
N ALA A 229 15.96 1.61 -1.76
CA ALA A 229 16.80 2.69 -1.25
C ALA A 229 16.84 2.72 0.28
N ILE A 230 15.72 2.46 0.96
CA ILE A 230 15.66 2.33 2.42
C ILE A 230 16.58 1.20 2.89
N LEU A 231 16.48 0.02 2.29
CA LEU A 231 17.33 -1.13 2.62
C LEU A 231 18.81 -0.85 2.32
N TRP A 232 19.10 -0.28 1.14
CA TRP A 232 20.45 0.07 0.71
C TRP A 232 21.13 1.04 1.67
N MET A 233 20.42 2.09 2.10
CA MET A 233 20.95 3.10 3.02
C MET A 233 21.26 2.53 4.41
N ASN A 234 20.57 1.47 4.81
CA ASN A 234 20.66 0.88 6.14
C ASN A 234 21.37 -0.49 6.17
N GLU A 235 21.84 -1.00 5.02
CA GLU A 235 22.43 -2.34 4.89
C GLU A 235 23.52 -2.60 5.95
N LYS A 236 24.44 -1.64 6.14
CA LYS A 236 25.55 -1.78 7.09
C LYS A 236 25.10 -1.95 8.53
N ASP A 237 23.98 -1.34 8.91
CA ASP A 237 23.46 -1.40 10.28
C ASP A 237 22.57 -2.63 10.48
N ILE A 238 21.80 -3.04 9.46
CA ILE A 238 21.07 -4.31 9.48
C ILE A 238 22.04 -5.48 9.65
N LEU A 239 23.17 -5.49 8.92
CA LEU A 239 24.19 -6.54 9.01
C LEU A 239 24.87 -6.65 10.39
N LYS A 240 24.69 -5.68 11.29
CA LYS A 240 25.21 -5.75 12.67
C LYS A 240 24.25 -6.46 13.62
N CYS A 241 22.98 -6.63 13.24
CA CYS A 241 22.01 -7.36 14.03
C CYS A 241 22.41 -8.83 14.12
N ARG A 242 22.28 -9.43 15.31
CA ARG A 242 22.77 -10.80 15.59
C ARG A 242 21.67 -11.85 15.76
N ASN A 243 20.41 -11.44 15.65
CA ASN A 243 19.25 -12.33 15.68
C ASN A 243 18.07 -11.66 14.98
N GLY A 244 17.06 -12.47 14.64
CA GLY A 244 15.87 -11.98 13.93
C GLY A 244 15.14 -10.87 14.67
N ALA A 245 14.96 -10.97 15.99
CA ALA A 245 14.26 -9.94 16.78
C ALA A 245 14.94 -8.56 16.69
N ALA A 246 16.27 -8.52 16.72
CA ALA A 246 17.04 -7.30 16.55
C ALA A 246 16.86 -6.71 15.14
N VAL A 247 16.85 -7.55 14.10
CA VAL A 247 16.57 -7.12 12.73
C VAL A 247 15.15 -6.53 12.61
N TYR A 248 14.12 -7.23 13.10
CA TYR A 248 12.73 -6.75 13.07
C TYR A 248 12.59 -5.39 13.78
N CYS A 249 13.17 -5.26 14.98
CA CYS A 249 13.14 -4.01 15.75
C CYS A 249 13.85 -2.88 15.00
N PHE A 250 15.05 -3.15 14.47
CA PHE A 250 15.82 -2.18 13.72
C PHE A 250 15.09 -1.73 12.45
N MET A 251 14.53 -2.65 11.68
CA MET A 251 13.78 -2.32 10.45
C MET A 251 12.55 -1.47 10.72
N LYS A 252 11.87 -1.66 11.86
CA LYS A 252 10.76 -0.82 12.28
C LYS A 252 11.23 0.59 12.69
N GLN A 253 12.38 0.70 13.34
CA GLN A 253 12.91 1.99 13.80
C GLN A 253 13.56 2.81 12.68
N MET A 254 14.26 2.15 11.73
CA MET A 254 15.03 2.84 10.71
C MET A 254 14.15 3.73 9.83
N THR A 255 12.95 3.26 9.46
CA THR A 255 11.99 4.00 8.62
C THR A 255 11.48 5.26 9.33
N LEU A 256 11.18 5.17 10.63
CA LEU A 256 10.69 6.30 11.45
C LEU A 256 11.70 7.44 11.57
N THR A 257 12.98 7.18 11.32
CA THR A 257 14.08 8.18 11.42
C THR A 257 14.52 8.74 10.07
N MET A 258 13.83 8.40 8.98
CA MET A 258 14.19 8.81 7.62
C MET A 258 13.75 10.24 7.31
N HIS A 259 14.33 11.24 7.97
CA HIS A 259 14.03 12.66 7.75
C HIS A 259 14.76 13.26 6.53
N GLN A 260 15.74 12.55 5.96
CA GLN A 260 16.53 13.02 4.82
C GLN A 260 15.89 12.63 3.49
N ALA A 261 14.74 13.22 3.16
CA ALA A 261 13.97 12.90 1.96
C ALA A 261 14.80 13.02 0.67
N ASP A 262 15.56 14.10 0.49
CA ASP A 262 16.36 14.31 -0.73
C ASP A 262 17.45 13.24 -0.91
N LYS A 263 18.05 12.77 0.20
CA LYS A 263 19.01 11.67 0.17
C LYS A 263 18.33 10.36 -0.25
N LEU A 264 17.15 10.08 0.30
CA LEU A 264 16.36 8.90 -0.04
C LEU A 264 15.99 8.90 -1.54
N ILE A 265 15.43 10.01 -2.05
CA ILE A 265 15.10 10.16 -3.47
C ILE A 265 16.34 10.03 -4.35
N LYS A 266 17.47 10.65 -3.97
CA LYS A 266 18.73 10.53 -4.72
C LYS A 266 19.20 9.08 -4.82
N VAL A 267 19.20 8.32 -3.73
CA VAL A 267 19.58 6.90 -3.76
C VAL A 267 18.63 6.11 -4.67
N ALA A 268 17.32 6.32 -4.51
CA ALA A 268 16.28 5.61 -5.27
C ALA A 268 16.33 5.87 -6.80
N PHE A 269 16.62 7.10 -7.22
CA PHE A 269 16.51 7.53 -8.62
C PHE A 269 17.84 7.80 -9.33
N VAL A 270 18.94 7.90 -8.60
CA VAL A 270 20.29 8.09 -9.17
C VAL A 270 21.15 6.86 -8.91
N THR A 271 21.36 6.48 -7.65
CA THR A 271 22.24 5.36 -7.29
C THR A 271 21.69 4.02 -7.78
N LEU A 272 20.39 3.77 -7.58
CA LEU A 272 19.74 2.51 -7.95
C LEU A 272 19.08 2.54 -9.34
N LYS A 273 19.31 3.60 -10.13
CA LYS A 273 18.61 3.86 -11.40
C LYS A 273 18.69 2.67 -12.38
N SER A 274 19.87 2.07 -12.51
CA SER A 274 20.16 1.01 -13.49
C SER A 274 19.60 -0.37 -13.13
N TYR A 275 19.07 -0.54 -11.91
CA TYR A 275 18.61 -1.85 -11.44
C TYR A 275 17.10 -2.04 -11.64
N ILE A 276 16.33 -0.95 -11.65
CA ILE A 276 14.87 -1.00 -11.54
C ILE A 276 14.24 -0.40 -12.80
N HIS A 277 13.68 -1.28 -13.63
CA HIS A 277 13.00 -0.93 -14.88
C HIS A 277 11.53 -1.35 -14.83
N PRO A 278 10.58 -0.50 -15.27
CA PRO A 278 9.13 -0.79 -15.18
C PRO A 278 8.75 -2.14 -15.79
N GLU A 279 9.23 -2.43 -17.00
CA GLU A 279 8.91 -3.67 -17.72
C GLU A 279 9.39 -4.92 -16.97
N LYS A 280 10.57 -4.86 -16.34
CA LYS A 280 11.11 -5.97 -15.56
C LYS A 280 10.30 -6.21 -14.28
N ILE A 281 9.89 -5.13 -13.60
CA ILE A 281 9.05 -5.22 -12.40
C ILE A 281 7.70 -5.83 -12.76
N GLU A 282 7.08 -5.38 -13.84
CA GLU A 282 5.79 -5.90 -14.29
C GLU A 282 5.90 -7.38 -14.70
N ALA A 283 6.94 -7.76 -15.45
CA ALA A 283 7.16 -9.17 -15.81
C ALA A 283 7.34 -10.07 -14.56
N LYS A 284 8.12 -9.62 -13.56
CA LYS A 284 8.30 -10.34 -12.30
C LYS A 284 6.98 -10.40 -11.51
N ARG A 285 6.22 -9.30 -11.44
CA ARG A 285 4.89 -9.25 -10.79
C ARG A 285 3.94 -10.28 -11.41
N GLN A 286 3.77 -10.28 -12.73
CA GLN A 286 2.89 -11.23 -13.42
C GLN A 286 3.29 -12.69 -13.16
N ARG A 287 4.60 -12.97 -13.12
CA ARG A 287 5.11 -14.29 -12.75
C ARG A 287 4.69 -14.67 -11.32
N TYR A 288 4.93 -13.80 -10.34
CA TYR A 288 4.60 -14.11 -8.95
C TYR A 288 3.09 -14.11 -8.67
N GLN A 289 2.29 -13.28 -9.33
CA GLN A 289 0.82 -13.33 -9.24
C GLN A 289 0.29 -14.71 -9.65
N LYS A 290 0.83 -15.30 -10.73
CA LYS A 290 0.45 -16.66 -11.15
C LYS A 290 0.79 -17.69 -10.08
N LEU A 291 1.96 -17.58 -9.46
CA LEU A 291 2.40 -18.50 -8.39
C LEU A 291 1.53 -18.36 -7.13
N VAL A 292 1.32 -17.13 -6.64
CA VAL A 292 0.47 -16.87 -5.47
C VAL A 292 -0.96 -17.38 -5.71
N ARG A 293 -1.52 -17.16 -6.91
CA ARG A 293 -2.84 -17.66 -7.26
C ARG A 293 -2.91 -19.19 -7.24
N GLN A 294 -1.88 -19.88 -7.73
CA GLN A 294 -1.82 -21.34 -7.68
C GLN A 294 -1.75 -21.86 -6.25
N GLU A 295 -0.92 -21.26 -5.41
CA GLU A 295 -0.79 -21.61 -3.99
C GLU A 295 -2.12 -21.43 -3.25
N LEU A 296 -2.82 -20.30 -3.45
CA LEU A 296 -4.13 -20.07 -2.84
C LEU A 296 -5.19 -21.10 -3.28
N ILE A 297 -5.18 -21.50 -4.56
CA ILE A 297 -6.09 -22.55 -5.07
C ILE A 297 -5.77 -23.88 -4.38
N GLN A 298 -4.50 -24.24 -4.25
CA GLN A 298 -4.07 -25.47 -3.59
C GLN A 298 -4.46 -25.48 -2.11
N GLU A 299 -4.26 -24.38 -1.40
CA GLU A 299 -4.66 -24.23 0.01
C GLU A 299 -6.17 -24.38 0.19
N GLN A 300 -6.98 -23.75 -0.69
CA GLN A 300 -8.43 -23.89 -0.66
C GLN A 300 -8.88 -25.34 -0.94
N GLN A 301 -8.23 -26.03 -1.87
CA GLN A 301 -8.51 -27.45 -2.13
C GLN A 301 -8.16 -28.33 -0.93
N MET A 302 -7.01 -28.10 -0.29
CA MET A 302 -6.61 -28.82 0.91
C MET A 302 -7.56 -28.58 2.08
N LEU A 303 -8.01 -27.33 2.28
CA LEU A 303 -9.01 -26.99 3.31
C LEU A 303 -10.32 -27.73 3.07
N LYS A 304 -10.83 -27.72 1.83
CA LYS A 304 -12.04 -28.48 1.46
C LYS A 304 -11.88 -29.96 1.77
N MET A 305 -10.78 -30.59 1.36
CA MET A 305 -10.53 -32.02 1.65
C MET A 305 -10.50 -32.31 3.16
N LYS A 306 -9.84 -31.46 3.96
CA LYS A 306 -9.81 -31.60 5.43
C LYS A 306 -11.21 -31.51 6.05
N THR A 307 -12.05 -30.58 5.57
CA THR A 307 -13.44 -30.45 6.03
C THR A 307 -14.25 -31.70 5.67
N PHE A 308 -14.11 -32.22 4.45
CA PHE A 308 -14.80 -33.45 4.02
C PHE A 308 -14.42 -34.68 4.88
N THR A 309 -13.14 -34.84 5.22
CA THR A 309 -12.69 -35.96 6.07
C THR A 309 -13.19 -35.87 7.51
N CYS A 310 -13.47 -34.66 8.02
CA CYS A 310 -13.98 -34.46 9.39
C CYS A 310 -15.50 -34.65 9.50
N THR A 311 -16.24 -34.60 8.38
CA THR A 311 -17.71 -34.76 8.33
C THR A 311 -18.20 -36.18 8.03
N ILE A 312 -17.31 -37.16 7.85
CA ILE A 312 -17.72 -38.57 7.75
C ILE A 312 -18.11 -39.03 9.15
N PRO A 313 -19.39 -39.38 9.43
CA PRO A 313 -19.76 -39.93 10.73
C PRO A 313 -19.01 -41.26 10.89
N SER A 314 -18.28 -41.42 12.00
CA SER A 314 -17.83 -42.73 12.42
C SER A 314 -19.05 -43.64 12.53
N SER A 315 -19.22 -44.56 11.59
CA SER A 315 -20.30 -45.55 11.58
C SER A 315 -20.30 -46.31 12.91
N PRO A 316 -21.46 -46.51 13.56
CA PRO A 316 -21.52 -47.23 14.82
C PRO A 316 -21.31 -48.71 14.55
N THR A 317 -20.16 -49.27 14.95
CA THR A 317 -19.98 -50.71 15.03
C THR A 317 -20.89 -51.28 16.12
N SER A 318 -22.02 -51.85 15.69
CA SER A 318 -22.91 -52.65 16.49
C SER A 318 -22.32 -54.04 16.77
N ALA A 319 -22.30 -54.38 18.06
CA ALA A 319 -22.53 -55.70 18.65
C ALA A 319 -21.51 -56.82 18.42
N THR A 320 -20.94 -57.31 19.54
CA THR A 320 -21.17 -58.71 19.92
C THR A 320 -21.16 -58.87 21.44
N LYS A 321 -22.30 -59.33 21.95
CA LYS A 321 -22.46 -59.90 23.28
C LYS A 321 -21.56 -61.13 23.40
N ASN A 322 -20.89 -61.29 24.53
CA ASN A 322 -20.66 -62.63 25.07
C ASN A 322 -20.84 -62.61 26.58
N ALA A 323 -21.95 -63.21 27.00
CA ALA A 323 -22.19 -63.68 28.34
C ALA A 323 -21.91 -65.19 28.35
N ALA A 324 -20.95 -65.63 29.16
CA ALA A 324 -20.98 -66.94 29.80
C ALA A 324 -20.06 -66.88 31.02
N ARG A 325 -20.67 -67.15 32.18
CA ARG A 325 -20.04 -67.31 33.50
C ARG A 325 -19.29 -68.65 33.55
N SER A 326 -18.68 -68.90 34.72
CA SER A 326 -18.49 -70.22 35.36
C SER A 326 -18.99 -71.46 34.62
#